data_AF-A0A7R8CXJ8-F1
#
_entry.id   AF-A0A7R8CXJ8-F1
#
_cell.length_a   1.000
_cell.length_b   1.000
_cell.length_c   1.000
_cell.angle_alpha   90.00
_cell.angle_beta   90.00
_cell.angle_gamma   90.00
#
_symmetry.space_group_name_H-M   'P 1'
#
loop_
_entity.id
_entity.type
_entity.pdbx_description
1 polymer ?
#
loop_
_entity_poly.entity_id
_entity_poly.type
_entity_poly.pdbx_seq_one_letter_code
_entity_poly.pdbx_strand_id
1 'polypeptide(L)'
;MLTGIPEIRSQYSGLKLSSKVRIQSFPDYSLRVQFVEPNTHSEELPKAIYGPLVTPFEVHFKRGVIESLFVEKDEPVVVTNWKKALLSQIQTDLSGSREGHVQKLNHEVFPLVAKDSQE
;
A
#
# COMPACT_ATOMS: atom_id res chain seq x y z
N MET A 1 -0.18 -9.40 11.61
CA MET A 1 0.54 -10.69 11.67
C MET A 1 0.70 -11.05 13.13
N LEU A 2 0.29 -12.25 13.54
CA LEU A 2 0.44 -12.75 14.90
C LEU A 2 1.10 -14.12 14.82
N THR A 3 2.17 -14.32 15.59
CA THR A 3 2.83 -15.61 15.76
C THR A 3 2.79 -16.00 17.23
N GLY A 4 2.55 -17.27 17.53
CA GLY A 4 2.43 -17.77 18.91
C GLY A 4 2.30 -19.28 18.96
N ILE A 5 2.49 -19.85 20.16
CA ILE A 5 2.31 -21.29 20.41
C ILE A 5 0.84 -21.52 20.78
N PRO A 6 0.09 -22.28 19.96
CA PRO A 6 -1.37 -22.38 20.13
C PRO A 6 -1.79 -23.02 21.46
N GLU A 7 -0.98 -23.92 22.05
CA GLU A 7 -1.34 -24.61 23.30
C GLU A 7 -1.15 -23.79 24.60
N ILE A 8 -0.50 -22.63 24.57
CA ILE A 8 -0.10 -21.92 25.80
C ILE A 8 -0.73 -20.52 25.86
N ARG A 9 -1.94 -20.45 26.45
CA ARG A 9 -2.65 -19.24 26.94
C ARG A 9 -2.11 -17.89 26.42
N SER A 10 -2.35 -17.59 25.15
CA SER A 10 -2.31 -16.23 24.61
C SER A 10 -0.94 -15.52 24.58
N GLN A 11 0.18 -16.25 24.55
CA GLN A 11 1.46 -15.64 24.16
C GLN A 11 1.54 -15.52 22.64
N TYR A 12 0.99 -14.43 22.12
CA TYR A 12 1.14 -14.02 20.73
C TYR A 12 2.03 -12.80 20.66
N SER A 13 3.04 -12.84 19.80
CA SER A 13 3.83 -11.68 19.42
C SER A 13 3.52 -11.32 17.98
N GLY A 14 3.44 -10.03 17.68
CA GLY A 14 3.16 -9.59 16.33
C GLY A 14 2.78 -8.13 16.20
N LEU A 15 2.66 -7.70 14.96
CA LEU A 15 2.31 -6.34 14.59
C LEU A 15 0.86 -6.30 14.09
N LYS A 16 0.06 -5.44 14.73
CA LYS A 16 -1.26 -5.02 14.25
C LYS A 16 -1.21 -3.53 13.93
N LEU A 17 -1.32 -3.22 12.64
CA LEU A 17 -1.48 -1.86 12.12
C LEU A 17 -2.95 -1.67 11.75
N SER A 18 -3.56 -0.61 12.24
CA SER A 18 -4.93 -0.21 11.88
C SER A 18 -4.90 1.22 11.36
N SER A 19 -5.55 1.47 10.23
CA SER A 19 -5.59 2.80 9.62
C SER A 19 -6.84 2.92 8.76
N LYS A 20 -7.38 4.14 8.66
CA LYS A 20 -8.37 4.45 7.62
C LYS A 20 -7.61 4.69 6.33
N VAL A 21 -8.13 4.22 5.21
CA VAL A 21 -7.53 4.49 3.90
C VAL A 21 -8.45 5.42 3.12
N ARG A 22 -7.90 6.51 2.59
CA ARG A 22 -8.57 7.37 1.61
C ARG A 22 -8.10 6.99 0.22
N ILE A 23 -9.06 6.80 -0.68
CA ILE A 23 -8.82 6.50 -2.09
C ILE A 23 -9.59 7.55 -2.90
N GLN A 24 -8.90 8.21 -3.82
CA GLN A 24 -9.48 9.18 -4.73
C GLN A 24 -9.12 8.78 -6.16
N SER A 25 -10.13 8.58 -7.01
CA SER A 25 -9.95 8.29 -8.44
C SER A 25 -9.91 9.56 -9.26
N PHE A 26 -9.05 9.58 -10.29
CA PHE A 26 -8.92 10.67 -11.24
C PHE A 26 -9.34 10.23 -12.66
N PRO A 27 -9.66 11.19 -13.56
CA PRO A 27 -10.10 10.88 -14.92
C PRO A 27 -9.05 10.20 -15.81
N ASP A 28 -7.77 10.29 -15.45
CA ASP A 28 -6.62 9.73 -16.16
C ASP A 28 -6.32 8.27 -15.77
N TYR A 29 -7.26 7.59 -15.11
CA TYR A 29 -7.10 6.23 -14.57
C TYR A 29 -6.06 6.10 -13.45
N SER A 30 -5.63 7.21 -12.86
CA SER A 30 -4.83 7.20 -11.64
C SER A 30 -5.73 7.15 -10.38
N LEU A 31 -5.21 6.51 -9.35
CA LEU A 31 -5.76 6.50 -8.01
C LEU A 31 -4.73 7.15 -7.08
N ARG A 32 -5.19 8.09 -6.26
CA ARG A 32 -4.40 8.60 -5.13
C ARG A 32 -4.87 7.92 -3.87
N VAL A 33 -3.94 7.23 -3.21
CA VAL A 33 -4.20 6.43 -2.02
C VAL A 33 -3.43 7.03 -0.84
N GLN A 34 -4.07 7.09 0.34
CA GLN A 34 -3.47 7.64 1.54
C GLN A 34 -3.89 6.85 2.78
N PHE A 35 -2.93 6.49 3.63
CA PHE A 35 -3.21 6.04 4.99
C PHE A 35 -3.47 7.24 5.89
N VAL A 36 -4.59 7.20 6.60
CA VAL A 36 -5.06 8.25 7.50
C VAL A 36 -5.03 7.70 8.91
N GLU A 37 -4.34 8.43 9.79
CA GLU A 37 -4.23 8.13 11.23
C GLU A 37 -3.81 6.67 11.51
N PRO A 38 -2.70 6.18 10.94
CA PRO A 38 -2.24 4.82 11.22
C PRO A 38 -1.87 4.69 12.70
N ASN A 39 -2.43 3.67 13.34
CA ASN A 39 -2.15 3.32 14.72
C ASN A 39 -1.69 1.87 14.83
N THR A 40 -0.87 1.63 15.84
CA THR A 40 -0.36 0.33 16.23
C THR A 40 -0.80 0.07 17.67
N HIS A 41 -1.19 -1.17 17.98
CA HIS A 41 -1.83 -1.49 19.26
C HIS A 41 -0.90 -1.37 20.48
N SER A 42 0.42 -1.41 20.28
CA SER A 42 1.38 -1.65 21.36
C SER A 42 2.52 -0.63 21.44
N GLU A 43 2.83 0.10 20.37
CA GLU A 43 3.96 1.04 20.30
C GLU A 43 3.65 2.14 19.27
N GLU A 44 4.28 3.30 19.36
CA GLU A 44 4.21 4.31 18.29
C GLU A 44 5.06 3.89 17.08
N LEU A 45 4.56 4.14 15.88
CA LEU A 45 5.32 3.88 14.65
C LEU A 45 6.57 4.76 14.61
N PRO A 46 7.76 4.21 14.30
CA PRO A 46 8.96 5.01 14.07
C PRO A 46 8.72 6.09 13.02
N LYS A 47 9.25 7.31 13.24
CA LYS A 47 9.06 8.45 12.32
C LYS A 47 9.44 8.13 10.87
N ALA A 48 10.49 7.34 10.68
CA ALA A 48 10.96 6.88 9.38
C ALA A 48 9.91 6.05 8.61
N ILE A 49 9.00 5.38 9.31
CA ILE A 49 7.90 4.60 8.73
C ILE A 49 6.64 5.47 8.64
N TYR A 50 6.34 6.23 9.69
CA TYR A 50 5.10 7.00 9.79
C TYR A 50 4.97 8.00 8.63
N GLY A 51 6.01 8.82 8.37
CA GLY A 51 5.97 9.84 7.32
C GLY A 51 5.62 9.25 5.95
N PRO A 52 6.43 8.34 5.40
CA PRO A 52 6.16 7.73 4.10
C PRO A 52 4.84 6.94 4.04
N LEU A 53 4.35 6.41 5.17
CA LEU A 53 3.07 5.69 5.22
C LEU A 53 1.87 6.64 5.06
N VAL A 54 1.90 7.82 5.68
CA VAL A 54 0.80 8.81 5.60
C VAL A 54 0.89 9.71 4.36
N THR A 55 2.03 9.74 3.67
CA THR A 55 2.18 10.45 2.40
C THR A 55 1.30 9.81 1.33
N PRO A 56 0.43 10.59 0.66
CA PRO A 56 -0.35 10.09 -0.46
C PRO A 56 0.54 9.58 -1.58
N PHE A 57 0.19 8.43 -2.15
CA PHE A 57 0.92 7.83 -3.26
C PHE A 57 0.00 7.60 -4.46
N GLU A 58 0.58 7.60 -5.65
CA GLU A 58 -0.13 7.44 -6.91
C GLU A 58 -0.03 5.99 -7.38
N VAL A 59 -1.12 5.50 -7.96
CA VAL A 59 -1.24 4.16 -8.50
C VAL A 59 -1.97 4.26 -9.83
N HIS A 60 -1.43 3.67 -10.89
CA HIS A 60 -2.19 3.56 -12.14
C HIS A 60 -3.01 2.29 -12.12
N PHE A 61 -4.30 2.46 -12.39
CA PHE A 61 -5.27 1.39 -12.33
C PHE A 61 -6.07 1.32 -13.62
N LYS A 62 -5.85 0.26 -14.39
CA LYS A 62 -6.46 0.10 -15.70
C LYS A 62 -7.09 -1.28 -15.82
N ARG A 63 -8.34 -1.31 -16.30
CA ARG A 63 -9.10 -2.54 -16.56
C ARG A 63 -9.17 -3.51 -15.38
N GLY A 64 -9.22 -3.00 -14.14
CA GLY A 64 -9.32 -3.87 -12.96
C GLY A 64 -7.97 -4.32 -12.40
N VAL A 65 -6.85 -3.91 -12.99
CA VAL A 65 -5.50 -4.32 -12.61
C VAL A 65 -4.67 -3.09 -12.26
N ILE A 66 -3.80 -3.25 -11.26
CA ILE A 66 -2.79 -2.26 -10.93
C ILE A 66 -1.63 -2.43 -11.90
N GLU A 67 -1.34 -1.40 -12.68
CA GLU A 67 -0.22 -1.41 -13.64
C GLU A 67 1.07 -0.89 -12.99
N SER A 68 0.98 0.15 -12.15
CA SER A 68 2.15 0.78 -11.54
C SER A 68 1.83 1.41 -10.18
N LEU A 69 2.85 1.47 -9.33
CA LEU A 69 2.84 2.12 -8.02
C LEU A 69 4.01 3.11 -7.96
N PHE A 70 3.71 4.37 -7.67
CA PHE A 70 4.69 5.44 -7.53
C PHE A 70 4.91 5.76 -6.05
N VAL A 71 6.14 5.59 -5.58
CA VAL A 71 6.58 5.89 -4.21
C VAL A 71 7.81 6.78 -4.23
N GLU A 72 8.14 7.38 -3.08
CA GLU A 72 9.37 8.16 -2.94
C GLU A 72 10.61 7.26 -3.03
N LYS A 73 11.70 7.79 -3.61
CA LYS A 73 12.93 7.03 -3.87
C LYS A 73 13.56 6.46 -2.60
N ASP A 74 13.51 7.24 -1.52
CA ASP A 74 14.12 6.91 -0.23
C ASP A 74 13.10 6.29 0.76
N GLU A 75 11.96 5.83 0.25
CA GLU A 75 10.95 5.16 1.05
C GLU A 75 11.48 3.82 1.59
N PRO A 76 11.31 3.52 2.89
CA PRO A 76 11.65 2.22 3.43
C PRO A 76 10.87 1.09 2.72
N VAL A 77 11.57 0.04 2.32
CA VAL A 77 10.99 -1.13 1.62
C VAL A 77 9.80 -1.72 2.36
N VAL A 78 9.81 -1.70 3.70
CA VAL A 78 8.68 -2.15 4.53
C VAL A 78 7.38 -1.37 4.26
N VAL A 79 7.48 -0.05 4.09
CA VAL A 79 6.32 0.82 3.78
C VAL A 79 5.81 0.51 2.37
N THR A 80 6.71 0.39 1.40
CA THR A 80 6.35 0.03 0.03
C THR A 80 5.64 -1.32 -0.02
N ASN A 81 6.12 -2.30 0.76
CA ASN A 81 5.48 -3.61 0.85
C ASN A 81 4.08 -3.55 1.49
N TRP A 82 3.87 -2.69 2.50
CA TRP A 82 2.54 -2.47 3.07
C TRP A 82 1.60 -1.78 2.08
N LYS A 83 2.09 -0.78 1.30
CA LYS A 83 1.33 -0.17 0.20
C LYS A 83 0.90 -1.22 -0.82
N LYS A 84 1.83 -2.09 -1.26
CA LYS A 84 1.51 -3.21 -2.16
C LYS A 84 0.48 -4.18 -1.58
N ALA A 85 0.60 -4.52 -0.29
CA ALA A 85 -0.36 -5.42 0.38
C ALA A 85 -1.77 -4.83 0.46
N LEU A 86 -1.90 -3.51 0.68
CA LEU A 86 -3.17 -2.80 0.59
C LEU A 86 -3.73 -2.85 -0.84
N LEU A 87 -2.89 -2.54 -1.82
CA LEU A 87 -3.28 -2.52 -3.22
C LEU A 87 -3.74 -3.90 -3.73
N SER A 88 -3.09 -4.98 -3.29
CA SER A 88 -3.53 -6.35 -3.59
C SER A 88 -4.94 -6.63 -3.06
N GLN A 89 -5.30 -6.10 -1.88
CA GLN A 89 -6.65 -6.24 -1.33
C GLN A 89 -7.66 -5.43 -2.17
N ILE A 90 -7.33 -4.18 -2.50
CA ILE A 90 -8.18 -3.32 -3.35
C ILE A 90 -8.43 -3.99 -4.71
N GLN A 91 -7.39 -4.53 -5.35
CA GLN A 91 -7.54 -5.23 -6.62
C GLN A 91 -8.40 -6.48 -6.48
N THR A 92 -8.25 -7.25 -5.39
CA THR A 92 -9.06 -8.45 -5.14
C THR A 92 -10.54 -8.08 -4.97
N ASP A 93 -10.85 -7.04 -4.21
CA ASP A 93 -12.23 -6.59 -3.98
C ASP A 93 -12.87 -6.04 -5.26
N LEU A 94 -12.11 -5.28 -6.05
CA LEU A 94 -12.55 -4.75 -7.34
C LEU A 94 -12.69 -5.86 -8.41
N SER A 95 -11.85 -6.88 -8.36
CA SER A 95 -11.91 -8.06 -9.25
C SER A 95 -13.02 -9.03 -8.85
N GLY A 96 -13.29 -9.20 -7.55
CA GLY A 96 -14.42 -10.00 -7.07
C GLY A 96 -15.77 -9.42 -7.49
N SER A 97 -15.82 -8.11 -7.75
CA SER A 97 -16.98 -7.42 -8.32
C SER A 97 -17.14 -7.60 -9.84
N ARG A 98 -16.14 -8.18 -10.52
CA ARG A 98 -16.14 -8.51 -11.96
C ARG A 98 -15.49 -9.88 -12.15
N GLU A 99 -16.29 -10.93 -12.03
CA GLU A 99 -15.87 -12.31 -12.30
C GLU A 99 -15.00 -12.40 -13.58
N GLY A 100 -13.72 -12.77 -13.40
CA GLY A 100 -12.87 -13.26 -14.48
C GLY A 100 -11.70 -12.37 -14.92
N HIS A 101 -10.68 -12.17 -14.08
CA HIS A 101 -9.23 -12.21 -14.43
C HIS A 101 -8.37 -11.68 -13.27
N VAL A 102 -7.76 -12.57 -12.49
CA VAL A 102 -6.70 -12.20 -11.54
C VAL A 102 -5.36 -12.43 -12.24
N GLN A 103 -4.75 -11.36 -12.77
CA GLN A 103 -3.36 -11.37 -13.21
C GLN A 103 -2.44 -10.92 -12.07
N LYS A 104 -1.36 -11.69 -11.88
CA LYS A 104 -0.32 -11.47 -10.85
C LYS A 104 0.32 -10.09 -11.02
N LEU A 105 0.49 -9.39 -9.90
CA LEU A 105 1.22 -8.11 -9.83
C LEU A 105 2.68 -8.33 -10.27
N ASN A 106 3.06 -7.77 -11.42
CA ASN A 106 4.45 -7.71 -11.84
C ASN A 106 5.15 -6.57 -11.09
N HIS A 107 6.38 -6.83 -10.63
CA HIS A 107 7.23 -5.82 -10.02
C HIS A 107 8.07 -5.16 -11.11
N GLU A 108 7.64 -4.01 -11.62
CA GLU A 108 8.45 -3.16 -12.48
C GLU A 108 8.78 -1.87 -11.72
N VAL A 109 10.07 -1.69 -11.41
CA VAL A 109 10.61 -0.42 -10.89
C VAL A 109 10.90 0.45 -12.10
N PHE A 110 9.99 1.37 -12.41
CA PHE A 110 10.24 2.38 -13.43
C PHE A 110 11.07 3.53 -12.82
N PRO A 111 12.20 3.92 -13.43
CA PRO A 111 12.90 5.12 -13.01
C PRO A 111 11.98 6.33 -13.23
N LEU A 112 11.80 7.15 -12.19
CA LEU A 112 11.14 8.45 -12.33
C LEU A 112 11.91 9.26 -13.37
N VAL A 113 11.27 9.59 -14.50
CA VAL A 113 11.74 10.66 -15.37
C VAL A 113 11.59 11.93 -14.53
N ALA A 114 12.74 12.53 -14.18
CA ALA A 114 12.77 13.84 -13.58
C ALA A 114 11.94 14.77 -14.47
N LYS A 115 11.00 15.52 -13.87
CA LYS A 115 10.43 16.68 -14.54
C LYS A 115 11.60 17.62 -14.81
N ASP A 116 12.12 17.60 -16.03
CA ASP A 116 13.00 18.63 -16.53
C ASP A 116 12.33 19.97 -16.30
N SER A 117 13.09 20.85 -15.65
CA SER A 117 12.85 22.27 -15.53
C SER A 117 12.43 22.81 -16.90
N GLN A 118 11.21 23.32 -16.98
CA GLN A 118 10.90 24.37 -17.94
C GLN A 118 11.04 25.69 -17.20
N GLU A 119 12.19 26.33 -17.39
CA GLU A 119 12.36 27.76 -17.64
C GLU A 119 13.72 28.00 -18.32
#